data_AF-A0L6U1-F1
#
_entry.id   AF-A0L6U1-F1
#
_cell.length_a   1.000
_cell.length_b   1.000
_cell.length_c   1.000
_cell.angle_alpha   90.00
_cell.angle_beta   90.00
_cell.angle_gamma   90.00
#
_symmetry.space_group_name_H-M   'P 1'
#
loop_
_entity.id
_entity.type
_entity.pdbx_description
1 polymer ?
#
loop_
_entity_poly.entity_id
_entity_poly.type
_entity_poly.pdbx_seq_one_letter_code
_entity_poly.pdbx_strand_id
1 'polypeptide(L)'
;MLSVFKDLDFTGNKKVLDGFIDSISAVKVAKWERWYEGEKRIESMALSDDDRFIVFKRTSHKGIPDVSLFLTYLKERLVVTNIVPEEGELTKAQYNEIIDDFVKSVVSENIAFFDVLMTVTKGELPITHWLSQDTAALLDRFSKTANKSTGSSHPLDLQRWNSFIIAAHREKSNLDSTTLERWFVQEEGWGIDAATSLAIEYEFARGLLSLYDQSGSDD
;
A
#
# COMPACT_ATOMS: atom_id res chain seq x y z
N MET A 1 -4.54 -13.73 1.92
CA MET A 1 -3.54 -12.69 2.19
C MET A 1 -4.02 -11.41 1.53
N LEU A 2 -4.07 -10.27 2.24
CA LEU A 2 -4.54 -9.03 1.65
C LEU A 2 -3.55 -8.45 0.65
N SER A 3 -4.03 -8.13 -0.55
CA SER A 3 -3.24 -7.39 -1.53
C SER A 3 -3.00 -5.95 -1.06
N VAL A 4 -1.75 -5.50 -1.09
CA VAL A 4 -1.33 -4.12 -0.79
C VAL A 4 -0.44 -3.61 -1.91
N PHE A 5 -0.29 -2.29 -2.02
CA PHE A 5 0.67 -1.72 -2.96
C PHE A 5 2.09 -2.06 -2.49
N LYS A 6 2.95 -2.43 -3.44
CA LYS A 6 4.39 -2.53 -3.21
C LYS A 6 4.99 -1.13 -3.17
N ASP A 7 5.99 -0.97 -2.34
CA ASP A 7 6.88 0.19 -2.33
C ASP A 7 8.24 -0.24 -2.87
N LEU A 8 8.90 0.67 -3.57
CA LEU A 8 10.25 0.48 -4.08
C LEU A 8 11.10 1.69 -3.68
N ASP A 9 12.09 1.41 -2.83
CA ASP A 9 13.02 2.39 -2.30
C ASP A 9 14.46 2.01 -2.67
N PHE A 10 15.26 3.03 -2.99
CA PHE A 10 16.71 2.94 -3.13
C PHE A 10 17.35 3.89 -2.12
N THR A 11 18.28 3.36 -1.32
CA THR A 11 19.02 4.14 -0.34
C THR A 11 20.51 4.11 -0.66
N GLY A 12 21.14 5.27 -0.61
CA GLY A 12 22.56 5.46 -0.88
C GLY A 12 22.91 6.94 -0.78
N ASN A 13 24.20 7.29 -0.85
CA ASN A 13 24.55 8.70 -0.92
C ASN A 13 24.13 9.31 -2.26
N LYS A 14 23.85 10.62 -2.29
CA LYS A 14 23.31 11.34 -3.46
C LYS A 14 24.13 11.11 -4.73
N LYS A 15 25.47 11.17 -4.64
CA LYS A 15 26.36 10.98 -5.81
C LYS A 15 26.25 9.56 -6.40
N VAL A 16 26.13 8.54 -5.55
CA VAL A 16 25.96 7.15 -5.98
C VAL A 16 24.56 6.96 -6.58
N LEU A 17 23.52 7.53 -5.98
CA LEU A 17 22.16 7.47 -6.52
C LEU A 17 22.05 8.19 -7.88
N ASP A 18 22.71 9.33 -8.06
CA ASP A 18 22.74 10.04 -9.34
C ASP A 18 23.40 9.19 -10.43
N GLY A 19 24.55 8.57 -10.14
CA GLY A 19 25.21 7.65 -11.07
C GLY A 19 24.36 6.41 -11.38
N PHE A 20 23.64 5.90 -10.38
CA PHE A 20 22.72 4.78 -10.55
C PHE A 20 21.55 5.18 -11.47
N ILE A 21 20.95 6.36 -11.26
CA ILE A 21 19.90 6.91 -12.12
C ILE A 21 20.38 7.01 -13.58
N ASP A 22 21.58 7.55 -13.81
CA ASP A 22 22.14 7.67 -15.15
C ASP A 22 22.31 6.29 -15.80
N SER A 23 22.75 5.30 -15.03
CA SER A 23 22.90 3.92 -15.49
C SER A 23 21.56 3.27 -15.87
N ILE A 24 20.54 3.36 -15.01
CA ILE A 24 19.22 2.80 -15.32
C ILE A 24 18.49 3.57 -16.42
N SER A 25 18.79 4.87 -16.59
CA SER A 25 18.26 5.71 -17.68
C SER A 25 18.84 5.32 -19.05
N ALA A 26 20.05 4.76 -19.08
CA ALA A 26 20.71 4.34 -20.31
C ALA A 26 20.27 2.95 -20.81
N VAL A 27 19.53 2.19 -19.99
CA VAL A 27 19.08 0.85 -20.36
C VAL A 27 18.04 0.96 -21.46
N LYS A 28 18.37 0.42 -22.64
CA LYS A 28 17.45 0.32 -23.76
C LYS A 28 16.66 -0.98 -23.68
N VAL A 29 15.72 -1.05 -22.74
CA VAL A 29 14.72 -2.13 -22.73
C VAL A 29 13.57 -1.74 -23.65
N ALA A 30 13.08 -2.69 -24.45
CA ALA A 30 12.05 -2.44 -25.47
C ALA A 30 10.73 -1.78 -24.98
N LYS A 31 10.50 -1.67 -23.67
CA LYS A 31 9.24 -1.15 -23.10
C LYS A 31 9.42 0.03 -22.16
N TRP A 32 10.64 0.28 -21.67
CA TRP A 32 10.89 1.28 -20.64
C TRP A 32 11.81 2.36 -21.18
N GLU A 33 11.43 3.61 -21.00
CA GLU A 33 12.26 4.75 -21.35
C GLU A 33 12.14 5.86 -20.32
N ARG A 34 13.22 6.59 -20.08
CA ARG A 34 13.16 7.81 -19.26
C ARG A 34 12.48 8.93 -20.05
N TRP A 35 11.46 9.54 -19.46
CA TRP A 35 10.64 10.57 -20.07
C TRP A 35 10.98 11.98 -19.55
N TYR A 36 12.04 12.55 -20.12
CA TYR A 36 12.55 13.88 -19.75
C TYR A 36 11.54 15.02 -19.96
N GLU A 37 10.65 14.91 -20.94
CA GLU A 37 9.62 15.93 -21.15
C GLU A 37 8.58 15.93 -20.02
N GLY A 38 8.25 14.74 -19.48
CA GLY A 38 7.41 14.59 -18.31
C GLY A 38 8.01 15.23 -17.07
N GLU A 39 9.31 15.00 -16.83
CA GLU A 39 10.07 15.61 -15.73
C GLU A 39 9.98 17.14 -15.78
N LYS A 40 10.18 17.75 -16.96
CA LYS A 40 10.08 19.21 -17.13
C LYS A 40 8.68 19.76 -16.88
N ARG A 41 7.63 19.02 -17.24
CA ARG A 41 6.23 19.46 -17.06
C ARG A 41 5.83 19.53 -15.59
N ILE A 42 6.43 18.71 -14.75
CA ILE A 42 6.13 18.61 -13.32
C ILE A 42 7.21 19.25 -12.44
N GLU A 43 8.27 19.81 -13.04
CA GLU A 43 9.37 20.45 -12.32
C GLU A 43 8.88 21.56 -11.38
N SER A 44 7.86 22.31 -11.78
CA SER A 44 7.23 23.34 -10.94
C SER A 44 6.44 22.79 -9.73
N MET A 45 6.23 21.47 -9.66
CA MET A 45 5.57 20.80 -8.54
C MET A 45 6.56 20.36 -7.45
N ALA A 46 7.87 20.48 -7.69
CA ALA A 46 8.88 20.23 -6.68
C ALA A 46 8.71 21.22 -5.51
N LEU A 47 8.61 20.69 -4.29
CA LEU A 47 8.45 21.51 -3.08
C LEU A 47 9.78 22.09 -2.59
N SER A 48 10.89 21.55 -3.07
CA SER A 48 12.26 22.02 -2.81
C SER A 48 13.18 21.67 -3.97
N ASP A 49 14.33 22.35 -4.06
CA ASP A 49 15.38 22.06 -5.07
C ASP A 49 15.95 20.63 -4.94
N ASP A 50 15.73 19.95 -3.81
CA ASP A 50 16.12 18.57 -3.59
C ASP A 50 15.05 17.55 -4.05
N ASP A 51 13.80 17.97 -4.26
CA ASP A 51 12.70 17.12 -4.72
C ASP A 51 12.72 16.99 -6.24
N ARG A 52 13.68 16.22 -6.74
CA ARG A 52 13.79 15.96 -8.18
C ARG A 52 12.96 14.73 -8.57
N PHE A 53 12.11 14.90 -9.58
CA PHE A 53 11.39 13.81 -10.22
C PHE A 53 12.19 13.20 -11.37
N ILE A 54 12.25 11.88 -11.40
CA ILE A 54 12.76 11.06 -12.48
C ILE A 54 11.58 10.22 -12.97
N VAL A 55 11.23 10.36 -14.24
CA VAL A 55 10.01 9.72 -14.77
C VAL A 55 10.38 8.67 -15.80
N PHE A 56 9.87 7.45 -15.62
CA PHE A 56 9.99 6.38 -16.60
C PHE A 56 8.63 6.09 -17.22
N LYS A 57 8.57 6.06 -18.55
CA LYS A 57 7.41 5.60 -19.30
C LYS A 57 7.54 4.13 -19.63
N ARG A 58 6.42 3.42 -19.50
CA ARG A 58 6.26 2.05 -19.94
C ARG A 58 5.15 1.95 -20.96
N THR A 59 5.45 1.35 -22.12
CA THR A 59 4.42 1.04 -23.12
C THR A 59 3.56 -0.15 -22.70
N SER A 60 2.31 -0.14 -23.17
CA SER A 60 1.29 -1.13 -22.82
C SER A 60 1.73 -2.55 -23.15
N HIS A 61 1.44 -3.46 -22.23
CA HIS A 61 1.83 -4.86 -22.37
C HIS A 61 1.02 -5.74 -21.41
N LYS A 62 0.53 -6.88 -21.89
CA LYS A 62 -0.22 -7.89 -21.12
C LYS A 62 -1.45 -7.33 -20.38
N GLY A 63 -2.18 -6.41 -21.00
CA GLY A 63 -3.37 -5.81 -20.37
C GLY A 63 -3.07 -4.78 -19.29
N ILE A 64 -1.80 -4.34 -19.17
CA ILE A 64 -1.41 -3.15 -18.42
C ILE A 64 -1.33 -1.98 -19.44
N PRO A 65 -2.02 -0.85 -19.18
CA PRO A 65 -1.99 0.32 -20.06
C PRO A 65 -0.58 0.95 -20.10
N ASP A 66 -0.43 1.98 -20.92
CA ASP A 66 0.74 2.85 -20.86
C ASP A 66 0.78 3.52 -19.47
N VAL A 67 1.95 3.55 -18.83
CA VAL A 67 2.10 4.13 -17.48
C VAL A 67 3.32 5.02 -17.38
N SER A 68 3.25 6.01 -16.50
CA SER A 68 4.37 6.81 -16.03
C SER A 68 4.68 6.44 -14.57
N LEU A 69 5.89 5.96 -14.32
CA LEU A 69 6.43 5.66 -12.99
C LEU A 69 7.30 6.83 -12.53
N PHE A 70 7.01 7.34 -11.33
CA PHE A 70 7.66 8.50 -10.75
C PHE A 70 8.62 8.08 -9.65
N LEU A 71 9.92 8.24 -9.89
CA LEU A 71 10.97 8.14 -8.89
C LEU A 71 11.28 9.54 -8.36
N THR A 72 11.15 9.73 -7.05
CA THR A 72 11.36 11.04 -6.42
C THR A 72 12.48 10.96 -5.40
N TYR A 73 13.37 11.93 -5.42
CA TYR A 73 14.31 12.12 -4.32
C TYR A 73 13.57 12.63 -3.08
N LEU A 74 13.62 11.85 -2.01
CA LEU A 74 13.10 12.21 -0.69
C LEU A 74 14.23 12.10 0.32
N LYS A 75 14.90 13.22 0.59
CA LYS A 75 16.14 13.29 1.38
C LYS A 75 17.24 12.44 0.72
N GLU A 76 17.77 11.43 1.42
CA GLU A 76 18.84 10.53 0.92
C GLU A 76 18.28 9.23 0.33
N ARG A 77 17.02 9.25 -0.13
CA ARG A 77 16.37 8.08 -0.74
C ARG A 77 15.76 8.46 -2.07
N LEU A 78 15.77 7.51 -2.98
CA LEU A 78 15.04 7.57 -4.24
C LEU A 78 13.87 6.58 -4.14
N VAL A 79 12.64 7.07 -4.27
CA VAL A 79 11.42 6.31 -3.96
C VAL A 79 10.47 6.32 -5.14
N VAL A 80 9.84 5.18 -5.46
CA VAL A 80 8.68 5.17 -6.35
C VAL A 80 7.49 5.77 -5.60
N THR A 81 7.18 7.02 -5.89
CA THR A 81 6.09 7.74 -5.20
C THR A 81 4.74 7.52 -5.84
N ASN A 82 4.70 7.23 -7.14
CA ASN A 82 3.46 6.94 -7.84
C ASN A 82 3.69 6.20 -9.17
N ILE A 83 2.65 5.52 -9.64
CA ILE A 83 2.56 4.95 -10.98
C ILE A 83 1.19 5.35 -11.55
N VAL A 84 1.22 6.18 -12.58
CA VAL A 84 0.01 6.78 -13.16
C VAL A 84 -0.23 6.18 -14.54
N PRO A 85 -1.39 5.54 -14.79
CA PRO A 85 -1.76 5.13 -16.14
C PRO A 85 -2.13 6.34 -17.00
N GLU A 86 -1.83 6.29 -18.29
CA GLU A 86 -2.26 7.33 -19.24
C GLU A 86 -3.80 7.35 -19.37
N GLU A 87 -4.45 6.19 -19.20
CA GLU A 87 -5.91 6.06 -19.20
C GLU A 87 -6.41 5.11 -18.09
N GLY A 88 -7.49 5.50 -17.43
CA GLY A 88 -8.17 4.68 -16.42
C GLY A 88 -7.46 4.63 -15.06
N GLU A 89 -7.64 3.53 -14.35
CA GLU A 89 -7.04 3.28 -13.02
C GLU A 89 -6.34 1.92 -13.01
N LEU A 90 -5.26 1.82 -12.23
CA LEU A 90 -4.55 0.56 -12.03
C LEU A 90 -5.15 -0.20 -10.85
N THR A 91 -5.42 -1.49 -11.06
CA THR A 91 -5.63 -2.40 -9.95
C THR A 91 -4.33 -2.58 -9.15
N LYS A 92 -4.42 -2.97 -7.87
CA LYS A 92 -3.24 -3.27 -7.04
C LYS A 92 -2.34 -4.34 -7.67
N ALA A 93 -2.93 -5.34 -8.32
CA ALA A 93 -2.19 -6.37 -9.03
C ALA A 93 -1.36 -5.80 -10.19
N GLN A 94 -1.97 -4.93 -11.03
CA GLN A 94 -1.26 -4.26 -12.12
C GLN A 94 -0.15 -3.34 -11.58
N TYR A 95 -0.44 -2.55 -10.53
CA TYR A 95 0.56 -1.70 -9.89
C TYR A 95 1.78 -2.49 -9.42
N ASN A 96 1.54 -3.60 -8.72
CA ASN A 96 2.59 -4.47 -8.20
C ASN A 96 3.38 -5.18 -9.31
N GLU A 97 2.70 -5.59 -10.39
CA GLU A 97 3.35 -6.17 -11.56
C GLU A 97 4.25 -5.15 -12.28
N ILE A 98 3.86 -3.87 -12.33
CA ILE A 98 4.70 -2.81 -12.90
C ILE A 98 5.98 -2.62 -12.08
N ILE A 99 5.90 -2.64 -10.74
CA ILE A 99 7.10 -2.57 -9.89
C ILE A 99 8.03 -3.76 -10.15
N ASP A 100 7.49 -4.98 -10.21
CA ASP A 100 8.29 -6.17 -10.48
C ASP A 100 8.93 -6.13 -11.87
N ASP A 101 8.19 -5.67 -12.89
CA ASP A 101 8.69 -5.49 -14.25
C ASP A 101 9.78 -4.42 -14.32
N PHE A 102 9.61 -3.29 -13.62
CA PHE A 102 10.62 -2.23 -13.55
C PHE A 102 11.91 -2.73 -12.89
N VAL A 103 11.80 -3.39 -11.74
CA VAL A 103 12.96 -3.95 -11.03
C VAL A 103 13.68 -4.96 -11.91
N LYS A 104 12.94 -5.89 -12.54
CA LYS A 104 13.52 -6.93 -13.37
C LYS A 104 14.18 -6.38 -14.63
N SER A 105 13.49 -5.46 -15.32
CA SER A 105 13.88 -5.01 -16.66
C SER A 105 14.89 -3.87 -16.63
N VAL A 106 14.76 -2.94 -15.69
CA VAL A 106 15.51 -1.68 -15.68
C VAL A 106 16.61 -1.69 -14.62
N VAL A 107 16.32 -2.21 -13.43
CA VAL A 107 17.20 -2.09 -12.25
C VAL A 107 18.21 -3.23 -12.13
N SER A 108 17.76 -4.48 -12.32
CA SER A 108 18.48 -5.68 -11.87
C SER A 108 19.87 -5.84 -12.50
N GLU A 109 20.07 -5.41 -13.74
CA GLU A 109 21.37 -5.53 -14.41
C GLU A 109 22.41 -4.52 -13.89
N ASN A 110 21.97 -3.38 -13.36
CA ASN A 110 22.85 -2.27 -13.03
C ASN A 110 23.12 -2.12 -11.54
N ILE A 111 22.16 -2.51 -10.69
CA ILE A 111 22.23 -2.22 -9.26
C ILE A 111 23.48 -2.77 -8.57
N ALA A 112 23.98 -3.93 -9.02
CA ALA A 112 25.17 -4.58 -8.44
C ALA A 112 26.47 -3.77 -8.61
N PHE A 113 26.50 -2.77 -9.52
CA PHE A 113 27.65 -1.90 -9.73
C PHE A 113 27.65 -0.66 -8.83
N PHE A 114 26.60 -0.46 -8.04
CA PHE A 114 26.44 0.70 -7.18
C PHE A 114 26.28 0.26 -5.72
N ASP A 115 26.81 1.07 -4.80
CA ASP A 115 26.57 0.92 -3.36
C ASP A 115 25.18 1.48 -3.02
N VAL A 116 24.15 0.81 -3.54
CA VAL A 116 22.73 1.18 -3.39
C VAL A 116 21.99 0.00 -2.79
N LEU A 117 21.32 0.27 -1.66
CA LEU A 117 20.39 -0.68 -1.07
C LEU A 117 19.01 -0.51 -1.70
N MET A 118 18.54 -1.54 -2.42
CA MET A 118 17.16 -1.61 -2.91
C MET A 118 16.28 -2.38 -1.92
N THR A 119 15.12 -1.80 -1.60
CA THR A 119 14.07 -2.45 -0.82
C THR A 119 12.78 -2.47 -1.64
N VAL A 120 12.19 -3.66 -1.79
CA VAL A 120 10.85 -3.85 -2.38
C VAL A 120 9.96 -4.47 -1.31
N THR A 121 8.83 -3.85 -0.98
CA THR A 121 7.89 -4.44 0.00
C THR A 121 7.09 -5.60 -0.63
N LYS A 122 6.44 -6.40 0.20
CA LYS A 122 5.57 -7.49 -0.28
C LYS A 122 4.25 -6.89 -0.77
N GLY A 123 3.73 -7.38 -1.89
CA GLY A 123 2.42 -6.99 -2.41
C GLY A 123 1.23 -7.69 -1.72
N GLU A 124 1.51 -8.55 -0.75
CA GLU A 124 0.53 -9.30 0.02
C GLU A 124 0.94 -9.40 1.48
N LEU A 125 0.02 -9.08 2.39
CA LEU A 125 0.24 -9.11 3.83
C LEU A 125 -0.86 -9.91 4.55
N PRO A 126 -0.51 -10.68 5.59
CA PRO A 126 -1.52 -11.33 6.43
C PRO A 126 -2.24 -10.28 7.28
N ILE A 127 -3.46 -10.57 7.75
CA ILE A 127 -4.20 -9.66 8.64
C ILE A 127 -3.44 -9.37 9.95
N THR A 128 -2.56 -10.30 10.34
CA THR A 128 -1.64 -10.18 11.49
C THR A 128 -0.50 -9.18 11.26
N HIS A 129 -0.43 -8.53 10.09
CA HIS A 129 0.42 -7.36 9.91
C HIS A 129 -0.15 -6.14 10.66
N TRP A 130 -1.48 -6.06 10.80
CA TRP A 130 -2.17 -4.96 11.48
C TRP A 130 -2.68 -5.32 12.87
N LEU A 131 -2.82 -6.62 13.16
CA LEU A 131 -3.35 -7.14 14.41
C LEU A 131 -2.34 -8.07 15.08
N SER A 132 -2.39 -8.16 16.42
CA SER A 132 -1.75 -9.28 17.10
C SER A 132 -2.40 -10.63 16.72
N GLN A 133 -1.72 -11.74 16.97
CA GLN A 133 -2.27 -13.08 16.71
C GLN A 133 -3.58 -13.31 17.47
N ASP A 134 -3.67 -12.86 18.72
CA ASP A 134 -4.85 -13.02 19.57
C ASP A 134 -6.03 -12.20 19.06
N THR A 135 -5.79 -10.93 18.67
CA THR A 135 -6.83 -10.07 18.12
C THR A 135 -7.29 -10.57 16.74
N ALA A 136 -6.37 -11.03 15.89
CA ALA A 136 -6.72 -11.66 14.62
C ALA A 136 -7.57 -12.93 14.82
N ALA A 137 -7.31 -13.74 15.86
CA ALA A 137 -8.12 -14.91 16.17
C ALA A 137 -9.55 -14.55 16.61
N LEU A 138 -9.75 -13.41 17.28
CA LEU A 138 -11.10 -12.91 17.60
C LEU A 138 -11.87 -12.50 16.34
N LEU A 139 -11.20 -11.81 15.40
CA LEU A 139 -11.77 -11.43 14.11
C LEU A 139 -12.15 -12.67 13.27
N ASP A 140 -11.22 -13.63 13.17
CA ASP A 140 -11.43 -14.90 12.47
C ASP A 140 -12.61 -15.68 13.05
N ARG A 141 -12.68 -15.77 14.40
CA ARG A 141 -13.79 -16.42 15.09
C ARG A 141 -15.13 -15.75 14.80
N PHE A 142 -15.17 -14.42 14.81
CA PHE A 142 -16.38 -13.69 14.41
C PHE A 142 -16.76 -14.03 12.97
N SER A 143 -15.83 -13.89 12.03
CA SER A 143 -16.08 -14.09 10.59
C SER A 143 -16.61 -15.49 10.27
N LYS A 144 -16.05 -16.53 10.92
CA LYS A 144 -16.43 -17.93 10.69
C LYS A 144 -17.77 -18.33 11.30
N THR A 145 -18.23 -17.62 12.31
CA THR A 145 -19.43 -18.03 13.08
C THR A 145 -20.63 -17.13 12.84
N ALA A 146 -20.40 -15.89 12.39
CA ALA A 146 -21.46 -14.96 12.08
C ALA A 146 -22.18 -15.34 10.80
N ASN A 147 -23.48 -15.06 10.74
CA ASN A 147 -24.20 -15.12 9.49
C ASN A 147 -23.81 -13.91 8.63
N LYS A 148 -23.13 -14.17 7.51
CA LYS A 148 -22.56 -13.13 6.63
C LYS A 148 -23.60 -12.22 5.96
N SER A 149 -24.87 -12.61 5.95
CA SER A 149 -25.96 -11.74 5.46
C SER A 149 -26.51 -10.79 6.51
N THR A 150 -26.27 -11.04 7.80
CA THR A 150 -26.80 -10.22 8.91
C THR A 150 -25.71 -9.56 9.76
N GLY A 151 -24.44 -9.89 9.54
CA GLY A 151 -23.30 -9.27 10.22
C GLY A 151 -23.36 -9.43 11.73
N SER A 152 -23.24 -8.32 12.45
CA SER A 152 -23.26 -8.25 13.91
C SER A 152 -24.68 -8.22 14.52
N SER A 153 -25.75 -8.32 13.72
CA SER A 153 -27.14 -8.11 14.19
C SER A 153 -27.62 -9.15 15.22
N HIS A 154 -27.10 -10.37 15.20
CA HIS A 154 -27.47 -11.40 16.17
C HIS A 154 -26.70 -11.18 17.48
N PRO A 155 -27.32 -11.32 18.68
CA PRO A 155 -26.66 -10.99 19.96
C PRO A 155 -25.32 -11.68 20.20
N LEU A 156 -25.16 -12.95 19.78
CA LEU A 156 -23.88 -13.66 19.89
C LEU A 156 -22.82 -13.15 18.90
N ASP A 157 -23.25 -12.70 17.73
CA ASP A 157 -22.34 -12.15 16.71
C ASP A 157 -21.90 -10.76 17.13
N LEU A 158 -22.81 -9.94 17.66
CA LEU A 158 -22.50 -8.66 18.30
C LEU A 158 -21.46 -8.81 19.41
N GLN A 159 -21.60 -9.81 20.27
CA GLN A 159 -20.63 -10.05 21.35
C GLN A 159 -19.24 -10.40 20.83
N ARG A 160 -19.15 -11.28 19.82
CA ARG A 160 -17.87 -11.66 19.20
C ARG A 160 -17.24 -10.46 18.49
N TRP A 161 -18.07 -9.68 17.79
CA TRP A 161 -17.66 -8.48 17.10
C TRP A 161 -17.10 -7.43 18.05
N ASN A 162 -17.83 -7.11 19.12
CA ASN A 162 -17.39 -6.18 20.16
C ASN A 162 -16.10 -6.67 20.83
N SER A 163 -15.94 -7.97 21.04
CA SER A 163 -14.71 -8.54 21.62
C SER A 163 -13.50 -8.27 20.74
N PHE A 164 -13.63 -8.43 19.41
CA PHE A 164 -12.59 -8.05 18.46
C PHE A 164 -12.30 -6.55 18.49
N ILE A 165 -13.32 -5.69 18.43
CA ILE A 165 -13.14 -4.22 18.42
C ILE A 165 -12.39 -3.76 19.67
N ILE A 166 -12.81 -4.23 20.84
CA ILE A 166 -12.18 -3.89 22.13
C ILE A 166 -10.72 -4.34 22.15
N ALA A 167 -10.43 -5.55 21.67
CA ALA A 167 -9.06 -6.06 21.61
C ALA A 167 -8.19 -5.21 20.68
N ALA A 168 -8.67 -4.92 19.46
CA ALA A 168 -7.99 -4.05 18.50
C ALA A 168 -7.71 -2.66 19.09
N HIS A 169 -8.69 -2.09 19.81
CA HIS A 169 -8.57 -0.80 20.50
C HIS A 169 -7.48 -0.80 21.56
N ARG A 170 -7.52 -1.78 22.47
CA ARG A 170 -6.54 -1.90 23.56
C ARG A 170 -5.11 -2.04 23.07
N GLU A 171 -4.89 -2.79 21.99
CA GLU A 171 -3.56 -2.94 21.40
C GLU A 171 -3.14 -1.75 20.52
N LYS A 172 -3.99 -0.73 20.38
CA LYS A 172 -3.77 0.43 19.50
C LYS A 172 -3.43 0.00 18.08
N SER A 173 -4.12 -1.03 17.58
CA SER A 173 -3.95 -1.53 16.21
C SER A 173 -4.03 -0.40 15.19
N ASN A 174 -3.19 -0.51 14.17
CA ASN A 174 -3.16 0.36 12.99
C ASN A 174 -4.09 -0.13 11.86
N LEU A 175 -4.93 -1.15 12.12
CA LEU A 175 -5.94 -1.60 11.17
C LEU A 175 -7.02 -0.52 10.99
N ASP A 176 -7.11 0.06 9.80
CA ASP A 176 -8.16 0.99 9.43
C ASP A 176 -9.42 0.28 8.89
N SER A 177 -10.56 0.98 8.86
CA SER A 177 -11.85 0.45 8.43
C SER A 177 -11.86 0.01 6.97
N THR A 178 -11.16 0.73 6.08
CA THR A 178 -11.06 0.39 4.65
C THR A 178 -10.28 -0.91 4.45
N THR A 179 -9.18 -1.11 5.17
CA THR A 179 -8.39 -2.35 5.14
C THR A 179 -9.20 -3.53 5.69
N LEU A 180 -9.96 -3.31 6.77
CA LEU A 180 -10.83 -4.33 7.36
C LEU A 180 -12.00 -4.73 6.44
N GLU A 181 -12.66 -3.76 5.81
CA GLU A 181 -13.71 -4.02 4.81
C GLU A 181 -13.18 -4.91 3.69
N ARG A 182 -12.02 -4.53 3.14
CA ARG A 182 -11.37 -5.30 2.08
C ARG A 182 -11.01 -6.71 2.54
N TRP A 183 -10.59 -6.89 3.79
CA TRP A 183 -10.34 -8.21 4.34
C TRP A 183 -11.59 -9.08 4.31
N PHE A 184 -12.71 -8.55 4.80
CA PHE A 184 -13.99 -9.27 4.80
C PHE A 184 -14.40 -9.70 3.38
N VAL A 185 -14.25 -8.82 2.39
CA VAL A 185 -14.62 -9.12 1.00
C VAL A 185 -13.64 -10.10 0.35
N GLN A 186 -12.33 -9.84 0.42
CA GLN A 186 -11.32 -10.54 -0.36
C GLN A 186 -10.95 -11.90 0.24
N GLU A 187 -10.85 -11.98 1.56
CA GLU A 187 -10.36 -13.18 2.26
C GLU A 187 -11.50 -14.05 2.77
N GLU A 188 -12.54 -13.40 3.28
CA GLU A 188 -13.63 -14.09 3.95
C GLU A 188 -14.88 -14.20 3.08
N GLY A 189 -14.90 -13.61 1.88
CA GLY A 189 -16.03 -13.73 0.93
C GLY A 189 -17.35 -13.16 1.45
N TRP A 190 -17.29 -12.12 2.30
CA TRP A 190 -18.47 -11.37 2.70
C TRP A 190 -19.02 -10.57 1.52
N GLY A 191 -20.34 -10.39 1.49
CA GLY A 191 -20.98 -9.43 0.58
C GLY A 191 -20.56 -8.00 0.93
N ILE A 192 -20.43 -7.15 -0.10
CA ILE A 192 -19.96 -5.77 0.05
C ILE A 192 -20.77 -5.01 1.11
N ASP A 193 -22.10 -5.02 1.02
CA ASP A 193 -22.97 -4.28 1.95
C ASP A 193 -22.76 -4.67 3.43
N ALA A 194 -22.57 -5.96 3.71
CA ALA A 194 -22.32 -6.45 5.05
C ALA A 194 -20.90 -6.09 5.54
N ALA A 195 -19.90 -6.19 4.66
CA ALA A 195 -18.53 -5.78 4.96
C ALA A 195 -18.43 -4.27 5.24
N THR A 196 -19.08 -3.44 4.41
CA THR A 196 -19.15 -1.99 4.58
C THR A 196 -19.82 -1.63 5.91
N SER A 197 -20.93 -2.30 6.24
CA SER A 197 -21.64 -2.06 7.51
C SER A 197 -20.74 -2.37 8.72
N LEU A 198 -20.02 -3.49 8.70
CA LEU A 198 -19.06 -3.84 9.75
C LEU A 198 -17.89 -2.85 9.82
N ALA A 199 -17.38 -2.38 8.68
CA ALA A 199 -16.31 -1.39 8.65
C ALA A 199 -16.73 -0.05 9.30
N ILE A 200 -17.96 0.40 9.02
CA ILE A 200 -18.56 1.60 9.64
C ILE A 200 -18.71 1.41 11.15
N GLU A 201 -19.22 0.25 11.60
CA GLU A 201 -19.33 -0.08 13.02
C GLU A 201 -17.97 -0.06 13.71
N TYR A 202 -16.95 -0.64 13.07
CA TYR A 202 -15.58 -0.67 13.58
C TYR A 202 -15.02 0.75 13.76
N GLU A 203 -15.13 1.60 12.73
CA GLU A 203 -14.66 2.99 12.78
C GLU A 203 -15.36 3.78 13.88
N PHE A 204 -16.69 3.69 13.94
CA PHE A 204 -17.49 4.36 14.95
C PHE A 204 -17.10 3.93 16.36
N ALA A 205 -17.03 2.61 16.62
CA ALA A 205 -16.74 2.07 17.94
C ALA A 205 -15.30 2.40 18.37
N ARG A 206 -14.33 2.39 17.45
CA ARG A 206 -12.95 2.83 17.71
C ARG A 206 -12.87 4.32 18.07
N GLY A 207 -13.62 5.16 17.37
CA GLY A 207 -13.74 6.58 17.70
C GLY A 207 -14.33 6.79 19.10
N LEU A 208 -15.42 6.09 19.42
CA LEU A 208 -16.09 6.16 20.72
C LEU A 208 -15.18 5.71 21.87
N LEU A 209 -14.48 4.57 21.72
CA LEU A 209 -13.55 4.06 22.74
C LEU A 209 -12.37 5.02 22.96
N SER A 210 -11.88 5.67 21.89
CA SER A 210 -10.83 6.68 22.01
C SER A 210 -11.29 7.89 22.84
N LEU A 211 -12.52 8.37 22.62
CA LEU A 211 -13.10 9.44 23.43
C LEU A 211 -13.33 9.02 24.88
N TYR A 212 -13.76 7.77 25.10
CA TYR A 212 -13.95 7.21 26.44
C TYR A 212 -12.63 7.19 27.22
N ASP A 213 -11.55 6.68 26.63
CA ASP A 213 -10.23 6.64 27.28
C ASP A 213 -9.70 8.04 27.62
N GLN A 214 -9.95 9.03 26.75
CA GLN A 214 -9.60 10.43 27.01
C GLN A 214 -10.39 10.99 28.19
N SER A 215 -11.70 10.72 28.27
CA SER A 215 -12.54 11.19 29.38
C SER A 215 -12.18 10.60 30.74
N GLY A 216 -11.55 9.43 30.77
CA GLY A 216 -11.05 8.78 31.99
C GLY A 216 -9.60 9.09 32.35
N SER A 217 -8.91 9.90 31.54
CA SER A 217 -7.51 10.32 31.78
C SER A 217 -7.39 11.69 32.46
N ASP A 218 -8.52 12.38 32.66
CA ASP A 218 -8.63 13.72 33.27
C ASP A 218 -8.95 13.69 34.78
N ASP A 219 -8.94 12.50 35.41
CA ASP A 219 -9.06 12.27 36.88
C ASP A 219 -7.74 11.70 37.46
#